data_AF-A0A3D2S5A0-F1
#
_entry.id   AF-A0A3D2S5A0-F1
#
_cell.length_a   1.000
_cell.length_b   1.000
_cell.length_c   1.000
_cell.angle_alpha   90.00
_cell.angle_beta   90.00
_cell.angle_gamma   90.00
#
_symmetry.space_group_name_H-M   'P 1'
#
loop_
_entity.id
_entity.type
_entity.pdbx_description
1 polymer ?
#
loop_
_entity_poly.entity_id
_entity_poly.type
_entity_poly.pdbx_seq_one_letter_code
_entity_poly.pdbx_strand_id
1 'polypeptide(L)'
;GVAGLINAYKSACIAALDIAETRPLEVRLNFRIICPAAEQHVVVKWIADVKAIVENTSYGNTCEFLLSIDRSELNALEQLKRNWQIEVESVEEKSNEGDEN
;
A
#
# COMPACT_ATOMS: atom_id res chain seq x y z
N GLY A 1 -33.00 -30.48 -4.75
CA GLY A 1 -32.50 -30.67 -3.37
C GLY A 1 -31.38 -29.68 -3.09
N VAL A 2 -30.97 -29.54 -1.82
CA VAL A 2 -30.00 -28.52 -1.35
C VAL A 2 -28.70 -28.49 -2.18
N ALA A 3 -28.15 -29.64 -2.56
CA ALA A 3 -26.97 -29.72 -3.41
C ALA A 3 -27.16 -29.09 -4.81
N GLY A 4 -28.37 -29.18 -5.37
CA GLY A 4 -28.72 -28.56 -6.64
C GLY A 4 -28.78 -27.03 -6.55
N LEU A 5 -29.22 -26.49 -5.42
CA LEU A 5 -29.22 -25.04 -5.17
C LEU A 5 -27.80 -24.52 -5.03
N ILE A 6 -26.94 -25.19 -4.25
CA ILE A 6 -25.52 -24.80 -4.10
C ILE A 6 -24.83 -24.76 -5.46
N ASN A 7 -25.04 -25.78 -6.30
CA ASN A 7 -24.46 -25.81 -7.64
C ASN A 7 -25.01 -24.70 -8.55
N ALA A 8 -26.30 -24.39 -8.47
CA ALA A 8 -26.90 -23.31 -9.26
C ALA A 8 -26.32 -21.94 -8.88
N TYR A 9 -26.21 -21.63 -7.59
CA TYR A 9 -25.61 -20.38 -7.11
C TYR A 9 -24.12 -20.28 -7.49
N LYS A 10 -23.36 -21.37 -7.29
CA LYS A 10 -21.96 -21.41 -7.68
C LYS A 10 -21.78 -21.15 -9.18
N SER A 11 -22.58 -21.78 -10.02
CA SER A 11 -22.47 -21.66 -11.48
C SER A 11 -22.85 -20.25 -11.95
N ALA A 12 -23.89 -19.65 -11.36
CA ALA A 12 -24.28 -18.27 -11.64
C ALA A 12 -23.19 -17.26 -11.24
N CYS A 13 -22.56 -17.43 -10.07
CA CYS A 13 -21.46 -16.56 -9.63
C CYS A 13 -20.24 -16.67 -10.55
N ILE A 14 -19.84 -17.89 -10.93
CA ILE A 14 -18.70 -18.10 -11.84
C ILE A 14 -18.99 -17.45 -13.20
N ALA A 15 -20.17 -17.71 -13.78
CA ALA A 15 -20.55 -17.13 -15.06
C ALA A 15 -20.57 -15.58 -15.04
N ALA A 16 -20.96 -14.98 -13.90
CA ALA A 16 -20.93 -13.53 -13.73
C ALA A 16 -19.50 -12.98 -13.59
N LEU A 17 -18.61 -13.70 -12.89
CA LEU A 17 -17.20 -13.30 -12.76
C LEU A 17 -16.45 -13.42 -14.09
N ASP A 18 -16.74 -14.45 -14.89
CA ASP A 18 -16.07 -14.69 -16.18
C ASP A 18 -16.34 -13.58 -17.22
N ILE A 19 -17.51 -12.92 -17.15
CA ILE A 19 -17.87 -11.83 -18.06
C ILE A 19 -17.54 -10.44 -17.51
N ALA A 20 -17.17 -10.34 -16.23
CA ALA A 20 -16.84 -9.08 -15.61
C ALA A 20 -15.46 -8.60 -16.07
N GLU A 21 -15.32 -7.29 -16.31
CA GLU A 21 -14.01 -6.69 -16.54
C GLU A 21 -13.17 -6.85 -15.28
N THR A 22 -12.04 -7.56 -15.39
CA THR A 22 -11.10 -7.72 -14.29
C THR A 22 -9.97 -6.72 -14.42
N ARG A 23 -9.53 -6.19 -13.28
CA ARG A 23 -8.32 -5.38 -13.18
C ARG A 23 -7.42 -6.01 -12.13
N PRO A 24 -6.09 -6.02 -12.35
CA PRO A 24 -5.16 -6.50 -11.36
C PRO A 24 -5.31 -5.67 -10.08
N LEU A 25 -5.45 -6.36 -8.95
CA LEU A 25 -5.41 -5.71 -7.64
C LEU A 25 -3.94 -5.39 -7.33
N GLU A 26 -3.59 -4.11 -7.36
CA GLU A 26 -2.26 -3.65 -6.92
C GLU A 26 -2.19 -3.71 -5.39
N VAL A 27 -1.43 -4.67 -4.87
CA VAL A 27 -1.18 -4.77 -3.42
C VAL A 27 -0.14 -3.73 -3.04
N ARG A 28 -0.61 -2.65 -2.40
CA ARG A 28 0.25 -1.57 -1.89
C ARG A 28 0.48 -1.73 -0.40
N LEU A 29 1.64 -1.26 0.06
CA LEU A 29 2.09 -1.32 1.44
C LEU A 29 2.32 0.11 1.96
N ASN A 30 1.83 0.38 3.16
CA ASN A 30 1.86 1.71 3.77
C ASN A 30 3.10 1.88 4.65
N PHE A 31 3.80 2.99 4.45
CA PHE A 31 5.00 3.35 5.18
C PHE A 31 4.97 4.80 5.61
N ARG A 32 5.54 5.06 6.78
CA ARG A 32 5.93 6.40 7.21
C ARG A 32 7.43 6.55 7.02
N ILE A 33 7.84 7.53 6.24
CA ILE A 33 9.23 7.92 6.05
C ILE A 33 9.49 9.23 6.79
N ILE A 34 10.48 9.23 7.66
CA ILE A 34 10.91 10.41 8.43
C ILE A 34 12.35 10.74 8.03
N CYS A 35 12.59 11.97 7.60
CA CYS A 35 13.92 12.41 7.21
C CYS A 35 14.23 13.84 7.68
N PRO A 36 15.50 14.21 7.81
CA PRO A 36 15.89 15.61 7.99
C PRO A 36 15.51 16.46 6.76
N ALA A 37 15.28 17.76 6.96
CA ALA A 37 14.97 18.69 5.87
C ALA A 37 16.07 18.73 4.78
N ALA A 38 17.33 18.50 5.15
CA ALA A 38 18.45 18.41 4.20
C ALA A 38 18.27 17.27 3.18
N GLU A 39 17.66 16.16 3.58
CA GLU A 39 17.48 14.95 2.77
C GLU A 39 16.10 14.90 2.08
N GLN A 40 15.26 15.92 2.28
CA GLN A 40 13.91 15.99 1.71
C GLN A 40 13.92 15.79 0.19
N HIS A 41 14.88 16.41 -0.50
CA HIS A 41 15.00 16.34 -1.96
C HIS A 41 15.27 14.91 -2.46
N VAL A 42 15.99 14.10 -1.69
CA VAL A 42 16.27 12.70 -2.00
C VAL A 42 14.98 11.87 -1.86
N VAL A 43 14.26 12.05 -0.75
CA VAL A 43 13.02 11.33 -0.48
C VAL A 43 11.95 11.65 -1.53
N VAL A 44 11.76 12.93 -1.87
CA VAL A 44 10.80 13.36 -2.90
C VAL A 44 11.14 12.78 -4.26
N LYS A 45 12.43 12.74 -4.63
CA LYS A 45 12.86 12.11 -5.88
C LYS A 45 12.56 10.61 -5.88
N TRP A 46 12.90 9.92 -4.80
CA TRP A 46 12.63 8.49 -4.65
C TRP A 46 11.13 8.18 -4.75
N ILE A 47 10.28 8.97 -4.09
CA ILE A 47 8.81 8.87 -4.17
C ILE A 47 8.33 8.91 -5.63
N ALA A 48 8.89 9.82 -6.43
CA ALA A 48 8.55 9.94 -7.84
C ALA A 48 9.05 8.75 -8.67
N ASP A 49 10.27 8.27 -8.40
CA ASP A 49 10.89 7.15 -9.12
C ASP A 49 10.09 5.84 -8.93
N VAL A 50 9.64 5.57 -7.70
CA VAL A 50 8.86 4.35 -7.36
C VAL A 50 7.36 4.51 -7.54
N LYS A 51 6.89 5.68 -8.02
CA LYS A 51 5.47 6.03 -8.17
C LYS A 51 4.65 5.78 -6.89
N ALA A 52 5.22 6.13 -5.74
CA ALA A 52 4.53 6.06 -4.46
C ALA A 52 3.33 7.00 -4.46
N ILE A 53 2.23 6.58 -3.82
CA ILE A 53 1.11 7.50 -3.52
C ILE A 53 1.40 8.12 -2.17
N VAL A 54 1.41 9.45 -2.13
CA VAL A 54 1.59 10.19 -0.88
C VAL A 54 0.22 10.50 -0.30
N GLU A 55 -0.05 9.98 0.89
CA GLU A 55 -1.30 10.20 1.61
C GLU A 55 -1.25 11.47 2.46
N ASN A 56 -0.11 11.70 3.11
CA ASN A 56 0.09 12.84 3.97
C ASN A 56 1.56 13.26 4.01
N THR A 57 1.80 14.56 4.19
CA THR A 57 3.12 15.14 4.39
C THR A 57 3.08 16.12 5.55
N SER A 58 3.99 15.97 6.50
CA SER A 58 4.20 16.92 7.59
C SER A 58 5.59 17.52 7.50
N TYR A 59 5.67 18.84 7.66
CA TYR A 59 6.92 19.59 7.63
C TYR A 59 7.12 20.29 8.96
N GLY A 60 8.11 19.84 9.72
CA GLY A 60 8.54 20.45 10.98
C GLY A 60 10.07 20.56 11.03
N ASN A 61 10.66 20.16 12.17
CA ASN A 61 12.12 19.99 12.26
C ASN A 61 12.63 18.80 11.42
N THR A 62 11.76 17.82 11.21
CA THR A 62 11.91 16.69 10.30
C THR A 62 10.76 16.73 9.28
N CYS A 63 11.00 16.16 8.11
CA CYS A 63 9.98 15.93 7.09
C CYS A 63 9.44 14.52 7.24
N GLU A 64 8.13 14.39 7.31
CA GLU A 64 7.44 13.11 7.42
C GLU A 64 6.55 12.90 6.21
N PHE A 65 6.63 11.70 5.62
CA PHE A 65 5.84 11.28 4.47
C PHE A 65 5.10 10.00 4.81
N LEU A 66 3.78 10.05 4.81
CA LEU A 66 2.94 8.85 4.82
C LEU A 66 2.63 8.49 3.38
N LEU A 67 3.03 7.30 2.96
CA LEU A 67 2.96 6.88 1.57
C LEU A 67 2.66 5.40 1.41
N SER A 68 2.12 5.06 0.26
CA SER A 68 1.88 3.68 -0.15
C SER A 68 2.68 3.33 -1.41
N ILE A 69 3.41 2.22 -1.35
CA ILE A 69 4.24 1.70 -2.44
C ILE A 69 3.79 0.31 -2.87
N ASP A 70 4.12 -0.05 -4.11
CA ASP A 70 4.00 -1.44 -4.57
C ASP A 70 4.98 -2.33 -3.79
N ARG A 71 4.57 -3.58 -3.50
CA ARG A 71 5.42 -4.59 -2.86
C ARG A 71 6.72 -4.84 -3.63
N SER A 72 6.72 -4.69 -4.96
CA SER A 72 7.92 -4.82 -5.80
C SER A 72 9.02 -3.80 -5.45
N GLU A 73 8.65 -2.67 -4.85
CA GLU A 73 9.56 -1.55 -4.53
C GLU A 73 10.17 -1.63 -3.12
N LEU A 74 9.91 -2.70 -2.36
CA LEU A 74 10.48 -2.90 -1.02
C LEU A 74 12.01 -2.86 -1.00
N ASN A 75 12.66 -3.41 -2.04
CA ASN A 75 14.12 -3.36 -2.15
C ASN A 75 14.63 -1.93 -2.34
N ALA A 76 13.89 -1.09 -3.06
CA ALA A 76 14.23 0.31 -3.27
C ALA A 76 14.10 1.11 -1.96
N LEU A 77 13.07 0.82 -1.15
CA LEU A 77 12.88 1.42 0.18
C LEU A 77 14.01 1.04 1.15
N GLU A 78 14.42 -0.23 1.16
CA GLU A 78 15.56 -0.70 1.96
C GLU A 78 16.88 -0.04 1.54
N GLN A 79 17.08 0.21 0.25
CA GLN A 79 18.24 0.96 -0.25
C GLN A 79 18.20 2.43 0.19
N LEU A 80 17.02 3.06 0.15
CA LEU A 80 16.81 4.43 0.64
C LEU A 80 17.19 4.53 2.13
N LYS A 81 16.74 3.59 2.95
CA LYS A 81 17.07 3.55 4.38
C LYS A 81 18.56 3.36 4.67
N ARG A 82 19.29 2.60 3.83
CA ARG A 82 20.71 2.30 4.05
C ARG A 82 21.65 3.44 3.63
N ASN A 83 21.30 4.13 2.55
CA ASN A 83 22.18 5.12 1.95
C ASN A 83 22.06 6.51 2.60
N TRP A 84 20.97 6.76 3.32
CA TRP A 84 20.65 8.06 3.91
C TRP A 84 20.17 7.92 5.36
N GLN A 85 20.22 9.00 6.14
CA GLN A 85 19.74 9.03 7.53
C GLN A 85 18.20 9.14 7.57
N ILE A 86 17.54 8.13 7.02
CA ILE A 86 16.09 8.10 6.85
C ILE A 86 15.53 7.00 7.75
N GLU A 87 14.54 7.36 8.55
CA GLU A 87 13.77 6.42 9.36
C GLU A 87 12.52 5.99 8.59
N VAL A 88 12.21 4.69 8.65
CA VAL A 88 11.09 4.08 7.93
C VAL A 88 10.34 3.18 8.89
N GLU A 89 9.06 3.47 9.08
CA GLU A 89 8.12 2.69 9.90
C GLU A 89 7.06 2.07 8.99
N SER A 90 6.82 0.76 9.11
CA SER A 90 5.65 0.14 8.48
C SER A 90 4.40 0.55 9.24
N VAL A 91 3.43 1.13 8.54
CA VAL A 91 2.13 1.41 9.13
C VAL A 91 1.29 0.16 8.91
N GLU A 92 1.23 -0.71 9.91
CA GLU A 92 0.20 -1.75 9.91
C GLU A 92 -1.14 -1.02 9.92
N GLU A 93 -1.94 -1.21 8.86
CA GLU A 93 -3.35 -0.89 8.93
C GLU A 93 -3.88 -1.69 10.13
N LYS A 94 -4.27 -0.97 11.18
CA LYS A 94 -5.18 -1.53 12.17
C LYS A 94 -6.38 -1.97 11.35
N SER A 95 -6.40 -3.26 11.04
CA SER A 95 -7.60 -3.95 10.60
C SER A 95 -8.64 -3.52 11.62
N ASN A 96 -9.64 -2.76 11.17
CA ASN A 96 -10.86 -2.58 11.93
C ASN A 96 -11.44 -3.99 12.09
N GLU A 97 -10.99 -4.72 13.11
CA GLU A 97 -11.80 -5.73 13.75
C GLU A 97 -13.04 -4.97 14.19
N GLY A 98 -14.13 -5.22 13.45
CA GLY A 98 -15.41 -4.62 13.73
C GLY A 98 -15.76 -4.89 15.19
N ASP A 99 -15.96 -3.81 15.94
CA ASP A 99 -16.76 -3.82 17.16
C ASP A 99 -18.17 -4.31 16.77
N GLU A 100 -18.36 -5.63 16.74
CA GLU A 100 -19.68 -6.24 16.88
C GLU A 100 -19.97 -6.34 18.39
N ASN A 101 -20.68 -5.33 18.89
CA ASN A 101 -21.45 -5.39 20.14
C ASN A 101 -22.64 -6.34 20.00
#